data_AF-A0A0R1XXF6-F1
#
_entry.id   AF-A0A0R1XXF6-F1
#
_cell.length_a   1.000
_cell.length_b   1.000
_cell.length_c   1.000
_cell.angle_alpha   90.00
_cell.angle_beta   90.00
_cell.angle_gamma   90.00
#
_symmetry.space_group_name_H-M   'P 1'
#
loop_
_entity.id
_entity.type
_entity.pdbx_description
1 polymer ?
#
loop_
_entity_poly.entity_id
_entity_poly.type
_entity_poly.pdbx_seq_one_letter_code
_entity_poly.pdbx_strand_id
1 'polypeptide(L)'
;MGLSLILQQPQTVKAETMVAIPVEDSSFVTAGKGVTPTKATQLQPTNPVYGLSAWKVETSASLISGTGPEPWFRAGLAYKIGQDTWLTNTQTLIIPQNKVVNTPVNFKPRVYDDSYVAGIVDNDGPVALWGSTDYTQQVGTVKPGSVWMITRYYAGSDGNVWFDLGNNQWIPSFYFNNNLFYKFITLYNQQSDNNNVIDDYDIQYNSKTEVQHPFVATVHGDKQVPTRLLPYALSTSIDLEPNSQWLCTNVYLGGGVWYQVGTNVWLQATSDSLD
;
A
#
# COMPACT_ATOMS: atom_id res chain seq x y z
N MET A 1 56.85 26.93 13.17
CA MET A 1 56.01 26.64 11.99
C MET A 1 55.59 25.18 12.04
N GLY A 2 54.30 24.90 11.87
CA GLY A 2 53.76 23.54 11.83
C GLY A 2 52.30 23.45 12.29
N LEU A 3 51.42 24.30 11.77
CA LEU A 3 49.97 24.13 11.93
C LEU A 3 49.56 22.86 11.17
N SER A 4 49.14 21.85 11.91
CA SER A 4 48.62 20.60 11.36
C SER A 4 47.21 20.83 10.83
N LEU A 5 47.04 20.81 9.52
CA LEU A 5 45.72 20.61 8.90
C LEU A 5 45.43 19.12 8.88
N ILE A 6 44.59 18.66 9.81
CA ILE A 6 43.91 17.38 9.66
C ILE A 6 42.81 17.61 8.62
N LEU A 7 43.06 17.20 7.38
CA LEU A 7 42.00 17.03 6.40
C LEU A 7 41.15 15.83 6.87
N GLN A 8 39.97 16.10 7.44
CA GLN A 8 38.95 15.06 7.54
C GLN A 8 38.60 14.64 6.11
N GLN A 9 38.97 13.42 5.74
CA GLN A 9 38.43 12.80 4.53
C GLN A 9 36.90 12.78 4.66
N PRO A 10 36.15 13.20 3.63
CA PRO A 10 34.70 13.04 3.65
C PRO A 10 34.39 11.55 3.82
N GLN A 11 33.78 11.17 4.94
CA GLN A 11 33.19 9.85 5.09
C GLN A 11 32.12 9.72 4.01
N THR A 12 32.29 8.75 3.12
CA THR A 12 31.22 8.32 2.23
C THR A 12 30.10 7.77 3.12
N VAL A 13 29.12 8.61 3.45
CA VAL A 13 27.88 8.15 4.06
C VAL A 13 27.29 7.20 3.04
N LYS A 14 27.23 5.89 3.36
CA LYS A 14 26.51 4.95 2.51
C LYS A 14 25.12 5.52 2.32
N ALA A 15 24.75 5.81 1.07
CA ALA A 15 23.39 6.24 0.77
C ALA A 15 22.43 5.26 1.44
N GLU A 16 21.42 5.82 2.11
CA GLU A 16 20.42 5.01 2.79
C GLU A 16 19.81 4.01 1.80
N THR A 17 19.84 2.73 2.17
CA THR A 17 19.25 1.68 1.32
C THR A 17 17.74 1.80 1.41
N MET A 18 17.09 2.05 0.28
CA MET A 18 15.63 2.13 0.19
C MET A 18 15.07 0.80 -0.31
N VAL A 19 13.87 0.47 0.16
CA VAL A 19 13.08 -0.71 -0.23
C VAL A 19 11.78 -0.22 -0.87
N ALA A 20 11.51 -0.68 -2.09
CA ALA A 20 10.23 -0.50 -2.76
C ALA A 20 9.31 -1.68 -2.44
N ILE A 21 8.08 -1.36 -2.04
CA ILE A 21 7.05 -2.33 -1.65
C ILE A 21 5.82 -2.04 -2.51
N PRO A 22 5.44 -2.90 -3.47
CA PRO A 22 4.22 -2.74 -4.23
C PRO A 22 2.99 -2.72 -3.32
N VAL A 23 2.09 -1.78 -3.56
CA VAL A 23 0.84 -1.64 -2.77
C VAL A 23 -0.26 -2.60 -3.21
N GLU A 24 -0.09 -3.23 -4.37
CA GLU A 24 -1.00 -4.21 -4.95
C GLU A 24 -0.23 -5.15 -5.89
N ASP A 25 -0.84 -6.29 -6.22
CA ASP A 25 -0.39 -7.15 -7.30
C ASP A 25 -0.36 -6.35 -8.60
N SER A 26 0.80 -6.35 -9.26
CA SER A 26 1.06 -5.46 -10.38
C SER A 26 2.02 -6.07 -11.39
N SER A 27 2.70 -5.23 -12.16
CA SER A 27 3.79 -5.64 -13.05
C SER A 27 5.02 -4.78 -12.82
N PHE A 28 6.20 -5.39 -12.92
CA PHE A 28 7.41 -4.63 -13.17
C PHE A 28 7.33 -3.92 -14.52
N VAL A 29 8.06 -2.83 -14.65
CA VAL A 29 8.13 -2.07 -15.88
C VAL A 29 9.55 -1.93 -16.42
N THR A 30 9.66 -1.81 -17.74
CA THR A 30 10.93 -1.58 -18.44
C THR A 30 10.79 -0.46 -19.46
N ALA A 31 11.88 0.26 -19.72
CA ALA A 31 12.02 1.17 -20.86
C ALA A 31 12.83 0.56 -22.02
N GLY A 32 13.16 -0.73 -21.91
CA GLY A 32 14.06 -1.43 -22.82
C GLY A 32 15.47 -1.61 -22.26
N LYS A 33 16.24 -2.47 -22.92
CA LYS A 33 17.57 -2.88 -22.49
C LYS A 33 18.53 -1.70 -22.41
N GLY A 34 19.10 -1.44 -21.24
CA GLY A 34 20.05 -0.35 -20.99
C GLY A 34 19.44 1.04 -21.03
N VAL A 35 18.11 1.15 -21.01
CA VAL A 35 17.40 2.43 -21.08
C VAL A 35 16.98 2.87 -19.68
N THR A 36 17.43 4.06 -19.28
CA THR A 36 16.86 4.78 -18.14
C THR A 36 15.62 5.54 -18.61
N PRO A 37 14.44 5.30 -18.03
CA PRO A 37 13.22 5.98 -18.45
C PRO A 37 13.29 7.48 -18.13
N THR A 38 12.81 8.29 -19.06
CA THR A 38 12.65 9.74 -18.90
C THR A 38 11.20 10.17 -19.01
N LYS A 39 10.30 9.28 -19.46
CA LYS A 39 8.87 9.53 -19.61
C LYS A 39 8.07 8.31 -19.14
N ALA A 40 6.92 8.54 -18.50
CA ALA A 40 6.03 7.45 -18.09
C ALA A 40 5.54 6.60 -19.29
N THR A 41 5.37 7.22 -20.47
CA THR A 41 4.91 6.53 -21.69
C THR A 41 5.94 5.58 -22.31
N GLN A 42 7.21 5.63 -21.88
CA GLN A 42 8.24 4.67 -22.30
C GLN A 42 8.11 3.34 -21.57
N LEU A 43 7.43 3.32 -20.42
CA LEU A 43 7.35 2.16 -19.55
C LEU A 43 6.35 1.14 -20.08
N GLN A 44 6.80 -0.11 -20.21
CA GLN A 44 6.00 -1.25 -20.63
C GLN A 44 5.97 -2.31 -19.53
N PRO A 45 4.82 -2.97 -19.30
CA PRO A 45 4.74 -4.10 -18.36
C PRO A 45 5.68 -5.22 -18.79
N THR A 46 6.17 -5.96 -17.81
CA THR A 46 6.98 -7.17 -18.03
C THR A 46 6.41 -8.34 -17.24
N ASN A 47 7.11 -8.78 -16.19
CA ASN A 47 6.69 -9.87 -15.32
C ASN A 47 5.78 -9.35 -14.20
N PRO A 48 4.91 -10.21 -13.65
CA PRO A 48 4.12 -9.86 -12.49
C PRO A 48 5.04 -9.56 -11.29
N VAL A 49 4.61 -8.60 -10.47
CA VAL A 49 5.19 -8.35 -9.16
C VAL A 49 4.06 -8.48 -8.14
N TYR A 50 4.27 -9.31 -7.13
CA TYR A 50 3.27 -9.50 -6.08
C TYR A 50 3.26 -8.29 -5.14
N GLY A 51 2.05 -7.89 -4.72
CA GLY A 51 1.85 -6.93 -3.67
C GLY A 51 2.64 -7.30 -2.42
N LEU A 52 3.10 -6.29 -1.67
CA LEU A 52 3.82 -6.46 -0.41
C LEU A 52 5.19 -7.15 -0.50
N SER A 53 5.64 -7.52 -1.70
CA SER A 53 7.02 -7.98 -1.91
C SER A 53 8.04 -6.86 -1.70
N ALA A 54 9.26 -7.19 -1.26
CA ALA A 54 10.29 -6.21 -0.93
C ALA A 54 11.40 -6.19 -1.98
N TRP A 55 11.67 -5.00 -2.56
CA TRP A 55 12.68 -4.82 -3.60
C TRP A 55 13.69 -3.74 -3.24
N LYS A 56 14.98 -4.07 -3.29
CA LYS A 56 16.02 -3.07 -3.05
C LYS A 56 16.06 -2.06 -4.20
N VAL A 57 16.00 -0.77 -3.86
CA VAL A 57 16.16 0.31 -4.83
C VAL A 57 17.65 0.57 -5.09
N GLU A 58 18.07 0.43 -6.35
CA GLU A 58 19.43 0.75 -6.80
C GLU A 58 19.59 2.25 -7.07
N THR A 59 18.60 2.85 -7.73
CA THR A 59 18.57 4.27 -8.10
C THR A 59 17.15 4.67 -8.47
N SER A 60 16.93 5.97 -8.71
CA SER A 60 15.65 6.52 -9.18
C SER A 60 15.85 7.37 -10.43
N ALA A 61 14.85 7.38 -11.31
CA ALA A 61 14.79 8.23 -12.49
C ALA A 61 13.53 9.12 -12.41
N SER A 62 13.73 10.42 -12.65
CA SER A 62 12.61 11.35 -12.85
C SER A 62 11.96 11.10 -14.19
N LEU A 63 10.65 10.99 -14.18
CA LEU A 63 9.83 10.82 -15.38
C LEU A 63 9.10 12.13 -15.66
N ILE A 64 9.09 12.56 -16.92
CA ILE A 64 8.02 13.42 -17.40
C ILE A 64 6.76 12.55 -17.42
N SER A 65 5.80 12.91 -16.57
CA SER A 65 4.53 12.23 -16.47
C SER A 65 3.76 12.33 -17.78
N GLY A 66 2.97 11.30 -18.07
CA GLY A 66 2.08 11.23 -19.23
C GLY A 66 1.01 10.18 -18.99
N THR A 67 0.04 10.08 -19.90
CA THR A 67 -0.99 9.03 -19.88
C THR A 67 -0.36 7.70 -20.32
N GLY A 68 0.42 7.10 -19.43
CA GLY A 68 0.89 5.72 -19.54
C GLY A 68 -0.24 4.72 -19.26
N PRO A 69 0.01 3.41 -19.40
CA PRO A 69 -0.94 2.38 -18.99
C PRO A 69 -1.09 2.36 -17.45
N GLU A 70 -2.27 1.99 -16.98
CA GLU A 70 -2.51 1.64 -15.58
C GLU A 70 -1.68 0.40 -15.20
N PRO A 71 -1.21 0.25 -13.95
CA PRO A 71 -1.43 1.13 -12.78
C PRO A 71 -0.34 2.21 -12.55
N TRP A 72 0.57 2.44 -13.50
CA TRP A 72 1.57 3.52 -13.42
C TRP A 72 1.21 4.76 -14.22
N PHE A 73 -0.09 4.94 -14.43
CA PHE A 73 -0.65 6.14 -15.01
C PHE A 73 -0.08 7.36 -14.27
N ARG A 74 0.45 8.32 -15.04
CA ARG A 74 0.99 9.60 -14.53
C ARG A 74 2.21 9.52 -13.61
N ALA A 75 2.88 8.36 -13.50
CA ALA A 75 4.10 8.24 -12.69
C ALA A 75 5.13 9.35 -12.97
N GLY A 76 5.61 9.99 -11.90
CA GLY A 76 6.66 11.02 -11.92
C GLY A 76 8.05 10.50 -11.57
N LEU A 77 8.13 9.28 -11.00
CA LEU A 77 9.38 8.64 -10.61
C LEU A 77 9.34 7.14 -10.92
N ALA A 78 10.48 6.60 -11.37
CA ALA A 78 10.73 5.17 -11.45
C ALA A 78 11.92 4.79 -10.56
N TYR A 79 11.81 3.68 -9.85
CA TYR A 79 12.83 3.11 -8.98
C TYR A 79 13.41 1.87 -9.66
N LYS A 80 14.71 1.88 -9.91
CA LYS A 80 15.40 0.72 -10.48
C LYS A 80 15.58 -0.32 -9.37
N ILE A 81 15.11 -1.52 -9.63
CA ILE A 81 15.12 -2.63 -8.66
C ILE A 81 15.86 -3.88 -9.18
N GLY A 82 16.35 -3.80 -10.41
CA GLY A 82 17.13 -4.85 -11.05
C GLY A 82 17.58 -4.43 -12.45
N GLN A 83 18.11 -5.38 -13.21
CA GLN A 83 18.55 -5.13 -14.57
C GLN A 83 17.36 -4.75 -15.46
N ASP A 84 17.40 -3.52 -16.00
CA ASP A 84 16.37 -2.96 -16.89
C ASP A 84 14.93 -3.01 -16.32
N THR A 85 14.81 -3.17 -15.00
CA THR A 85 13.55 -3.45 -14.29
C THR A 85 13.30 -2.36 -13.28
N TRP A 86 12.08 -1.82 -13.31
CA TRP A 86 11.67 -0.67 -12.52
C TRP A 86 10.30 -0.89 -11.88
N LEU A 87 10.03 -0.13 -10.83
CA LEU A 87 8.71 0.09 -10.24
C LEU A 87 8.46 1.60 -10.13
N THR A 88 7.22 2.06 -10.19
CA THR A 88 6.93 3.51 -10.13
C THR A 88 6.47 3.98 -8.76
N ASN A 89 6.48 5.30 -8.56
CA ASN A 89 5.96 5.92 -7.33
C ASN A 89 4.45 5.80 -7.14
N THR A 90 3.69 5.47 -8.19
CA THR A 90 2.24 5.25 -8.09
C THR A 90 1.90 3.81 -7.68
N GLN A 91 2.83 2.88 -7.83
CA GLN A 91 2.62 1.46 -7.50
C GLN A 91 3.26 1.04 -6.17
N THR A 92 4.11 1.87 -5.56
CA THR A 92 4.97 1.43 -4.44
C THR A 92 5.01 2.39 -3.26
N LEU A 93 5.22 1.81 -2.08
CA LEU A 93 5.74 2.50 -0.90
C LEU A 93 7.26 2.44 -0.93
N ILE A 94 7.94 3.55 -0.65
CA ILE A 94 9.39 3.59 -0.48
C ILE A 94 9.73 3.72 1.00
N ILE A 95 10.31 2.67 1.56
CA ILE A 95 10.65 2.57 2.98
C ILE A 95 12.17 2.47 3.14
N PRO A 96 12.80 3.26 4.02
CA PRO A 96 14.21 3.07 4.31
C PRO A 96 14.45 1.77 5.07
N GLN A 97 15.44 1.00 4.63
CA GLN A 97 15.78 -0.29 5.22
C GLN A 97 16.22 -0.12 6.68
N ASN A 98 15.77 -1.03 7.54
CA ASN A 98 16.08 -1.09 8.96
C ASN A 98 15.67 0.17 9.75
N LYS A 99 14.70 0.94 9.24
CA LYS A 99 14.12 2.08 9.95
C LYS A 99 12.61 1.97 10.03
N VAL A 100 12.09 2.31 11.21
CA VAL A 100 10.66 2.54 11.40
C VAL A 100 10.34 3.94 10.87
N VAL A 101 9.33 4.03 10.00
CA VAL A 101 8.85 5.32 9.48
C VAL A 101 7.35 5.44 9.64
N ASN A 102 6.87 6.66 9.89
CA ASN A 102 5.43 6.97 9.97
C ASN A 102 4.82 7.23 8.59
N THR A 103 5.65 7.58 7.61
CA THR A 103 5.21 7.93 6.26
C THR A 103 6.25 7.43 5.26
N PRO A 104 5.85 6.71 4.21
CA PRO A 104 6.74 6.35 3.11
C PRO A 104 7.42 7.58 2.49
N VAL A 105 8.68 7.42 2.08
CA VAL A 105 9.54 8.53 1.60
C VAL A 105 8.97 9.22 0.36
N ASN A 106 8.29 8.45 -0.48
CA ASN A 106 7.69 8.93 -1.72
C ASN A 106 6.32 9.59 -1.54
N PHE A 107 5.79 9.64 -0.32
CA PHE A 107 4.55 10.36 -0.03
C PHE A 107 4.88 11.79 0.36
N LYS A 108 4.20 12.74 -0.28
CA LYS A 108 4.35 14.16 0.01
C LYS A 108 3.07 14.66 0.68
N PRO A 109 3.04 14.73 2.02
CA PRO A 109 1.85 15.18 2.70
C PRO A 109 1.56 16.64 2.37
N ARG A 110 0.31 16.94 1.99
CA ARG A 110 -0.21 18.32 1.91
C ARG A 110 -0.69 18.77 3.30
N VAL A 111 -0.91 20.08 3.46
CA VAL A 111 -1.39 20.67 4.73
C VAL A 111 -2.77 20.12 5.17
N TYR A 112 -3.57 19.60 4.23
CA TYR A 112 -4.89 18.98 4.47
C TYR A 112 -4.92 17.51 4.03
N ASP A 113 -3.81 16.80 4.21
CA ASP A 113 -3.67 15.45 3.70
C ASP A 113 -4.56 14.45 4.44
N ASP A 114 -5.50 13.85 3.70
CA ASP A 114 -6.28 12.69 4.14
C ASP A 114 -5.72 11.39 3.55
N SER A 115 -4.44 11.39 3.16
CA SER A 115 -3.75 10.20 2.70
C SER A 115 -3.74 9.12 3.76
N TYR A 116 -3.96 7.88 3.32
CA TYR A 116 -3.89 6.70 4.14
C TYR A 116 -3.36 5.51 3.36
N VAL A 117 -2.89 4.53 4.13
CA VAL A 117 -2.76 3.16 3.67
C VAL A 117 -3.44 2.29 4.73
N ALA A 118 -4.20 1.33 4.27
CA ALA A 118 -4.87 0.34 5.09
C ALA A 118 -4.79 -1.01 4.40
N GLY A 119 -4.99 -2.08 5.15
CA GLY A 119 -5.06 -3.41 4.59
C GLY A 119 -6.12 -4.23 5.30
N ILE A 120 -6.51 -5.34 4.66
CA ILE A 120 -7.32 -6.39 5.26
C ILE A 120 -6.44 -7.57 5.65
N VAL A 121 -6.60 -8.07 6.88
CA VAL A 121 -5.96 -9.30 7.33
C VAL A 121 -6.55 -10.46 6.55
N ASP A 122 -5.73 -11.13 5.75
CA ASP A 122 -6.14 -12.15 4.77
C ASP A 122 -5.42 -13.46 5.10
N ASN A 123 -5.97 -14.19 6.07
CA ASN A 123 -5.39 -15.40 6.63
C ASN A 123 -6.49 -16.36 7.09
N ASP A 124 -6.23 -17.66 7.16
CA ASP A 124 -7.24 -18.65 7.55
C ASP A 124 -7.66 -18.57 9.04
N GLY A 125 -6.86 -17.92 9.88
CA GLY A 125 -7.13 -17.83 11.32
C GLY A 125 -6.55 -16.58 11.98
N PRO A 126 -6.79 -16.39 13.28
CA PRO A 126 -6.28 -15.24 14.02
C PRO A 126 -4.76 -15.11 13.89
N VAL A 127 -4.29 -13.88 13.67
CA VAL A 127 -2.88 -13.55 13.48
C VAL A 127 -2.35 -12.86 14.73
N ALA A 128 -1.17 -13.29 15.21
CA ALA A 128 -0.51 -12.68 16.34
C ALA A 128 0.00 -11.26 16.02
N LEU A 129 -0.20 -10.34 16.96
CA LEU A 129 0.42 -9.02 16.97
C LEU A 129 1.63 -9.02 17.90
N TRP A 130 2.68 -8.31 17.51
CA TRP A 130 3.98 -8.30 18.17
C TRP A 130 4.35 -6.91 18.68
N GLY A 131 5.04 -6.82 19.81
CA GLY A 131 5.53 -5.55 20.37
C GLY A 131 6.69 -4.93 19.57
N SER A 132 7.30 -5.72 18.69
CA SER A 132 8.47 -5.39 17.88
C SER A 132 8.50 -6.25 16.60
N THR A 133 9.36 -5.86 15.65
CA THR A 133 9.49 -6.49 14.32
C THR A 133 10.45 -7.69 14.31
N ASP A 134 10.51 -8.44 15.41
CA ASP A 134 11.46 -9.54 15.63
C ASP A 134 10.81 -10.81 16.22
N TYR A 135 9.48 -10.84 16.30
CA TYR A 135 8.69 -11.96 16.85
C TYR A 135 8.99 -12.30 18.32
N THR A 136 9.57 -11.39 19.12
CA THR A 136 10.00 -11.74 20.49
C THR A 136 8.88 -11.65 21.52
N GLN A 137 7.92 -10.74 21.36
CA GLN A 137 6.85 -10.50 22.33
C GLN A 137 5.49 -10.37 21.65
N GLN A 138 4.63 -11.38 21.80
CA GLN A 138 3.24 -11.27 21.39
C GLN A 138 2.49 -10.31 22.34
N VAL A 139 1.74 -9.37 21.77
CA VAL A 139 0.98 -8.34 22.50
C VAL A 139 -0.52 -8.36 22.19
N GLY A 140 -0.95 -9.23 21.26
CA GLY A 140 -2.36 -9.37 20.92
C GLY A 140 -2.58 -10.32 19.75
N THR A 141 -3.79 -10.27 19.21
CA THR A 141 -4.21 -10.99 18.00
C THR A 141 -5.21 -10.16 17.20
N VAL A 142 -5.20 -10.30 15.88
CA VAL A 142 -6.22 -9.75 14.97
C VAL A 142 -6.93 -10.87 14.24
N LYS A 143 -8.19 -10.65 13.90
CA LYS A 143 -9.02 -11.64 13.19
C LYS A 143 -8.83 -11.52 11.67
N PRO A 144 -8.95 -12.62 10.92
CA PRO A 144 -9.16 -12.57 9.48
C PRO A 144 -10.30 -11.63 9.10
N GLY A 145 -10.20 -10.99 7.93
CA GLY A 145 -11.20 -10.07 7.42
C GLY A 145 -11.18 -8.68 8.07
N SER A 146 -10.41 -8.47 9.14
CA SER A 146 -10.33 -7.17 9.81
C SER A 146 -9.51 -6.17 9.00
N VAL A 147 -10.07 -4.97 8.83
CA VAL A 147 -9.43 -3.87 8.10
C VAL A 147 -8.75 -2.94 9.08
N TRP A 148 -7.48 -2.62 8.81
CA TRP A 148 -6.65 -1.79 9.69
C TRP A 148 -5.95 -0.69 8.92
N MET A 149 -5.96 0.49 9.52
CA MET A 149 -5.11 1.61 9.10
C MET A 149 -3.66 1.30 9.48
N ILE A 150 -2.74 1.46 8.52
CA ILE A 150 -1.31 1.27 8.76
C ILE A 150 -0.72 2.59 9.23
N THR A 151 -0.18 2.60 10.45
CA THR A 151 0.31 3.82 11.10
C THR A 151 1.82 4.00 10.95
N ARG A 152 2.57 2.89 10.87
CA ARG A 152 4.02 2.88 10.65
C ARG A 152 4.46 1.66 9.84
N TYR A 153 5.64 1.77 9.27
CA TYR A 153 6.22 0.82 8.33
C TYR A 153 7.64 0.48 8.75
N TYR A 154 8.05 -0.76 8.52
CA TYR A 154 9.42 -1.21 8.67
C TYR A 154 9.76 -2.24 7.60
N ALA A 155 10.94 -2.09 6.98
CA ALA A 155 11.48 -3.04 6.02
C ALA A 155 12.84 -3.55 6.52
N GLY A 156 12.92 -4.82 6.88
CA GLY A 156 14.13 -5.46 7.37
C GLY A 156 15.14 -5.76 6.25
N SER A 157 16.41 -5.92 6.62
CA SER A 157 17.44 -6.39 5.68
C SER A 157 17.31 -7.85 5.27
N ASP A 158 16.47 -8.61 5.97
CA ASP A 158 16.06 -9.97 5.67
C ASP A 158 14.93 -10.06 4.63
N GLY A 159 14.40 -8.91 4.17
CA GLY A 159 13.28 -8.83 3.24
C GLY A 159 11.91 -8.84 3.91
N ASN A 160 11.83 -8.95 5.24
CA ASN A 160 10.56 -8.89 5.95
C ASN A 160 10.03 -7.46 5.99
N VAL A 161 8.77 -7.29 5.60
CA VAL A 161 8.05 -6.03 5.73
C VAL A 161 7.03 -6.16 6.85
N TRP A 162 6.96 -5.15 7.70
CA TRP A 162 6.09 -5.08 8.86
C TRP A 162 5.27 -3.80 8.86
N PHE A 163 4.03 -3.93 9.33
CA PHE A 163 3.10 -2.83 9.52
C PHE A 163 2.75 -2.69 10.99
N ASP A 164 2.69 -1.46 11.48
CA ASP A 164 2.14 -1.15 12.80
C ASP A 164 0.67 -0.74 12.65
N LEU A 165 -0.21 -1.44 13.35
CA LEU A 165 -1.65 -1.18 13.37
C LEU A 165 -2.04 -0.13 14.41
N GLY A 166 -1.05 0.39 15.15
CA GLY A 166 -1.20 1.36 16.21
C GLY A 166 -0.66 0.84 17.54
N ASN A 167 -0.23 1.74 18.42
CA ASN A 167 0.27 1.40 19.76
C ASN A 167 1.46 0.43 19.79
N ASN A 168 2.33 0.43 18.76
CA ASN A 168 3.43 -0.54 18.60
C ASN A 168 2.94 -1.98 18.48
N GLN A 169 1.85 -2.20 17.75
CA GLN A 169 1.32 -3.52 17.46
C GLN A 169 1.68 -3.90 16.04
N TRP A 170 2.79 -4.62 15.92
CA TRP A 170 3.41 -4.99 14.66
C TRP A 170 2.87 -6.32 14.14
N ILE A 171 2.66 -6.37 12.84
CA ILE A 171 2.23 -7.55 12.11
C ILE A 171 3.08 -7.67 10.83
N PRO A 172 3.55 -8.87 10.47
CA PRO A 172 4.18 -9.08 9.18
C PRO A 172 3.20 -8.82 8.04
N SER A 173 3.63 -8.09 7.03
CA SER A 173 2.81 -7.69 5.88
C SER A 173 2.22 -8.88 5.11
N PHE A 174 2.86 -10.04 5.09
CA PHE A 174 2.37 -11.23 4.39
C PHE A 174 1.05 -11.80 4.96
N TYR A 175 0.59 -11.31 6.11
CA TYR A 175 -0.75 -11.63 6.64
C TYR A 175 -1.84 -10.70 6.11
N PHE A 176 -1.49 -9.70 5.31
CA PHE A 176 -2.46 -8.87 4.60
C PHE A 176 -2.72 -9.41 3.20
N ASN A 177 -3.89 -9.06 2.67
CA ASN A 177 -4.15 -9.16 1.25
C ASN A 177 -3.08 -8.37 0.47
N ASN A 178 -2.60 -8.93 -0.63
CA ASN A 178 -1.57 -8.29 -1.46
C ASN A 178 -1.99 -6.89 -1.96
N ASN A 179 -3.28 -6.62 -2.09
CA ASN A 179 -3.83 -5.35 -2.53
C ASN A 179 -4.29 -4.52 -1.32
N LEU A 180 -3.47 -3.54 -0.96
CA LEU A 180 -3.78 -2.57 0.07
C LEU A 180 -4.88 -1.61 -0.39
N PHE A 181 -5.63 -1.11 0.58
CA PHE A 181 -6.40 0.11 0.40
C PHE A 181 -5.47 1.29 0.58
N TYR A 182 -5.63 2.30 -0.26
CA TYR A 182 -4.84 3.50 -0.11
C TYR A 182 -5.53 4.71 -0.70
N LYS A 183 -5.11 5.85 -0.20
CA LYS A 183 -5.24 7.15 -0.85
C LYS A 183 -3.93 7.86 -0.56
N PHE A 184 -3.12 8.17 -1.55
CA PHE A 184 -1.92 8.96 -1.28
C PHE A 184 -1.56 9.89 -2.42
N ILE A 185 -0.91 10.97 -2.04
CA ILE A 185 -0.42 11.99 -2.96
C ILE A 185 1.00 11.65 -3.40
N THR A 186 1.20 11.53 -4.71
CA THR A 186 2.51 11.28 -5.31
C THR A 186 2.98 12.48 -6.14
N LEU A 187 4.29 12.60 -6.33
CA LEU A 187 4.87 13.57 -7.25
C LEU A 187 4.48 13.24 -8.70
N TYR A 188 4.09 14.29 -9.42
CA TYR A 188 3.69 14.28 -10.81
C TYR A 188 4.48 15.37 -11.54
N ASN A 189 5.30 15.02 -12.53
CA ASN A 189 6.14 16.02 -13.23
C ASN A 189 5.55 16.29 -14.61
N GLN A 190 4.93 17.45 -14.80
CA GLN A 190 4.35 17.82 -16.09
C GLN A 190 5.36 18.60 -16.95
N GLN A 191 5.38 18.33 -18.25
CA GLN A 191 6.01 19.22 -19.21
C GLN A 191 5.05 20.36 -19.56
N SER A 192 5.47 21.59 -19.27
CA SER A 192 4.74 22.81 -19.64
C SER A 192 4.99 23.19 -21.10
N ASP A 193 4.09 23.99 -21.69
CA ASP A 193 4.13 24.46 -23.09
C ASP A 193 5.42 25.24 -23.43
N ASN A 194 6.09 25.79 -22.41
CA ASN A 194 7.39 26.46 -22.53
C ASN A 194 8.60 25.53 -22.32
N ASN A 195 8.41 24.21 -22.38
CA ASN A 195 9.43 23.16 -22.16
C ASN A 195 10.06 23.14 -20.75
N ASN A 196 9.48 23.85 -19.77
CA ASN A 196 9.87 23.69 -18.38
C ASN A 196 9.16 22.49 -17.75
N VAL A 197 9.85 21.79 -16.85
CA VAL A 197 9.25 20.76 -16.00
C VAL A 197 8.68 21.43 -14.76
N ILE A 198 7.41 21.16 -14.46
CA ILE A 198 6.73 21.64 -13.25
C ILE A 198 6.41 20.42 -12.39
N ASP A 199 6.81 20.49 -11.13
CA ASP A 199 6.43 19.51 -10.11
C ASP A 199 5.02 19.86 -9.62
N ASP A 200 4.09 18.94 -9.79
CA ASP A 200 2.74 18.98 -9.22
C ASP A 200 2.46 17.61 -8.56
N TYR A 201 1.20 17.33 -8.24
CA TYR A 201 0.82 16.19 -7.44
C TYR A 201 -0.39 15.46 -8.02
N ASP A 202 -0.38 14.13 -7.89
CA ASP A 202 -1.50 13.29 -8.30
C ASP A 202 -2.00 12.44 -7.14
N ILE A 203 -3.30 12.13 -7.14
CA ILE A 203 -3.95 11.31 -6.11
C ILE A 203 -4.08 9.90 -6.64
N GLN A 204 -3.40 8.98 -5.97
CA GLN A 204 -3.51 7.55 -6.20
C GLN A 204 -4.42 6.97 -5.14
N TYR A 205 -5.38 6.13 -5.53
CA TYR A 205 -6.26 5.49 -4.56
C TYR A 205 -6.72 4.12 -5.02
N ASN A 206 -6.85 3.21 -4.05
CA ASN A 206 -7.56 1.96 -4.17
C ASN A 206 -8.49 1.82 -2.96
N SER A 207 -9.79 1.67 -3.21
CA SER A 207 -10.81 1.51 -2.18
C SER A 207 -11.47 0.14 -2.17
N LYS A 208 -11.10 -0.77 -3.07
CA LYS A 208 -11.73 -2.08 -3.19
C LYS A 208 -10.69 -3.17 -3.41
N THR A 209 -10.84 -4.28 -2.70
CA THR A 209 -10.06 -5.49 -2.98
C THR A 209 -10.93 -6.74 -2.97
N GLU A 210 -10.50 -7.74 -3.73
CA GLU A 210 -10.95 -9.12 -3.63
C GLU A 210 -10.07 -9.84 -2.62
N VAL A 211 -10.69 -10.55 -1.67
CA VAL A 211 -9.93 -11.29 -0.65
C VAL A 211 -9.46 -12.63 -1.21
N GLN A 212 -8.21 -13.00 -0.93
CA GLN A 212 -7.63 -14.27 -1.38
C GLN A 212 -8.15 -15.43 -0.52
N HIS A 213 -8.41 -15.19 0.76
CA HIS A 213 -9.05 -16.12 1.68
C HIS A 213 -10.41 -15.54 2.12
N PRO A 214 -11.50 -15.91 1.43
CA PRO A 214 -12.86 -15.53 1.84
C PRO A 214 -13.13 -15.87 3.30
N PHE A 215 -13.72 -14.93 4.03
CA PHE A 215 -14.05 -15.09 5.46
C PHE A 215 -15.56 -14.97 5.69
N VAL A 216 -16.03 -15.44 6.84
CA VAL A 216 -17.44 -15.36 7.20
C VAL A 216 -17.71 -14.07 7.97
N ALA A 217 -18.68 -13.29 7.49
CA ALA A 217 -19.26 -12.18 8.25
C ALA A 217 -20.53 -12.67 8.96
N THR A 218 -20.62 -12.44 10.27
CA THR A 218 -21.82 -12.72 11.07
C THR A 218 -22.62 -11.43 11.26
N VAL A 219 -23.90 -11.44 10.91
CA VAL A 219 -24.81 -10.33 11.18
C VAL A 219 -25.21 -10.38 12.66
N HIS A 220 -24.86 -9.39 13.48
CA HIS A 220 -25.24 -9.40 14.90
C HIS A 220 -26.43 -8.49 15.21
N GLY A 221 -27.14 -8.83 16.29
CA GLY A 221 -28.23 -8.04 16.84
C GLY A 221 -29.52 -8.83 16.94
N ASP A 222 -30.61 -8.10 17.24
CA ASP A 222 -31.94 -8.68 17.46
C ASP A 222 -32.92 -8.34 16.33
N LYS A 223 -32.44 -7.64 15.29
CA LYS A 223 -33.26 -7.16 14.18
C LYS A 223 -32.53 -7.41 12.86
N GLN A 224 -33.33 -7.50 11.80
CA GLN A 224 -32.82 -7.55 10.44
C GLN A 224 -31.92 -6.33 10.14
N VAL A 225 -30.84 -6.59 9.42
CA VAL A 225 -29.87 -5.57 9.01
C VAL A 225 -30.02 -5.29 7.52
N PRO A 226 -30.30 -4.03 7.13
CA PRO A 226 -30.44 -3.67 5.73
C PRO A 226 -29.08 -3.63 5.03
N THR A 227 -29.02 -4.21 3.83
CA THR A 227 -27.83 -4.16 2.96
C THR A 227 -28.01 -3.19 1.80
N ARG A 228 -26.92 -2.90 1.08
CA ARG A 228 -26.91 -1.98 -0.07
C ARG A 228 -26.55 -2.69 -1.37
N LEU A 229 -27.05 -2.16 -2.49
CA LEU A 229 -26.65 -2.64 -3.82
C LEU A 229 -25.18 -2.31 -4.13
N LEU A 230 -24.67 -1.20 -3.59
CA LEU A 230 -23.30 -0.74 -3.69
C LEU A 230 -22.87 -0.12 -2.35
N PRO A 231 -21.58 -0.09 -2.01
CA PRO A 231 -21.08 0.64 -0.85
C PRO A 231 -21.56 2.10 -0.90
N TYR A 232 -21.98 2.67 0.23
CA TYR A 232 -22.47 4.06 0.37
C TYR A 232 -23.74 4.42 -0.40
N ALA A 233 -24.30 3.54 -1.21
CA ALA A 233 -25.49 3.86 -1.97
C ALA A 233 -26.72 3.95 -1.05
N LEU A 234 -27.64 4.84 -1.39
CA LEU A 234 -28.96 4.92 -0.74
C LEU A 234 -29.84 3.72 -1.13
N SER A 235 -29.57 3.11 -2.28
CA SER A 235 -30.31 1.95 -2.78
C SER A 235 -30.10 0.72 -1.92
N THR A 236 -31.19 0.20 -1.37
CA THR A 236 -31.24 -1.02 -0.56
C THR A 236 -31.18 -2.27 -1.43
N SER A 237 -30.62 -3.33 -0.87
CA SER A 237 -30.68 -4.69 -1.44
C SER A 237 -31.64 -5.53 -0.59
N ILE A 238 -31.20 -6.68 -0.08
CA ILE A 238 -31.97 -7.52 0.85
C ILE A 238 -31.70 -7.14 2.31
N ASP A 239 -32.61 -7.52 3.19
CA ASP A 239 -32.38 -7.48 4.63
C ASP A 239 -31.83 -8.84 5.09
N LEU A 240 -30.80 -8.83 5.92
CA LEU A 240 -30.19 -10.04 6.46
C LEU A 240 -30.74 -10.33 7.85
N GLU A 241 -31.03 -11.60 8.11
CA GLU A 241 -31.52 -12.03 9.42
C GLU A 241 -30.43 -11.91 10.49
N PRO A 242 -30.79 -11.59 11.75
CA PRO A 242 -29.83 -11.60 12.84
C PRO A 242 -29.23 -12.99 13.05
N ASN A 243 -27.94 -13.02 13.35
CA ASN A 243 -27.07 -14.20 13.50
C ASN A 243 -26.88 -15.03 12.23
N SER A 244 -27.29 -14.52 11.06
CA SER A 244 -26.96 -15.15 9.78
C SER A 244 -25.49 -14.98 9.42
N GLN A 245 -24.94 -15.98 8.74
CA GLN A 245 -23.54 -16.05 8.35
C GLN A 245 -23.41 -16.00 6.83
N TRP A 246 -22.48 -15.19 6.34
CA TRP A 246 -22.31 -14.97 4.92
C TRP A 246 -20.84 -14.95 4.53
N LEU A 247 -20.53 -15.58 3.39
CA LEU A 247 -19.18 -15.57 2.85
C LEU A 247 -18.88 -14.21 2.21
N CYS A 248 -17.85 -13.55 2.72
CA CYS A 248 -17.33 -12.30 2.18
C CYS A 248 -16.26 -12.59 1.12
N THR A 249 -16.41 -11.99 -0.06
CA THR A 249 -15.48 -12.17 -1.19
C THR A 249 -14.79 -10.89 -1.63
N ASN A 250 -15.36 -9.73 -1.30
CA ASN A 250 -14.78 -8.43 -1.62
C ASN A 250 -14.97 -7.49 -0.43
N VAL A 251 -14.01 -6.60 -0.24
CA VAL A 251 -14.08 -5.57 0.79
C VAL A 251 -13.87 -4.20 0.16
N TYR A 252 -14.64 -3.23 0.65
CA TYR A 252 -14.57 -1.84 0.21
C TYR A 252 -14.32 -0.90 1.40
N LEU A 253 -13.36 0.00 1.26
CA LEU A 253 -13.04 1.07 2.21
C LEU A 253 -13.33 2.45 1.59
N GLY A 254 -14.47 3.03 1.97
CA GLY A 254 -14.84 4.43 1.72
C GLY A 254 -15.15 5.09 3.05
N GLY A 255 -16.15 5.95 3.25
CA GLY A 255 -16.61 6.38 4.60
C GLY A 255 -17.09 5.26 5.60
N GLY A 256 -16.30 4.21 5.83
CA GLY A 256 -16.64 2.95 6.47
C GLY A 256 -16.05 1.70 5.76
N VAL A 257 -16.06 0.56 6.45
CA VAL A 257 -15.73 -0.74 5.87
C VAL A 257 -17.01 -1.42 5.41
N TRP A 258 -16.98 -2.04 4.22
CA TRP A 258 -18.11 -2.77 3.65
C TRP A 258 -17.67 -4.13 3.13
N TYR A 259 -18.50 -5.14 3.39
CA TYR A 259 -18.28 -6.53 3.01
C TYR A 259 -19.28 -6.94 1.94
N GLN A 260 -18.78 -7.47 0.83
CA GLN A 260 -19.63 -8.03 -0.21
C GLN A 260 -19.95 -9.48 0.13
N VAL A 261 -21.19 -9.71 0.56
CA VAL A 261 -21.71 -11.00 1.04
C VAL A 261 -22.62 -11.70 0.02
N GLY A 262 -22.77 -11.09 -1.16
CA GLY A 262 -23.55 -11.60 -2.28
C GLY A 262 -23.46 -10.68 -3.48
N THR A 263 -24.05 -11.09 -4.61
CA THR A 263 -24.13 -10.23 -5.80
C THR A 263 -25.01 -9.02 -5.49
N ASN A 264 -24.43 -7.82 -5.53
CA ASN A 264 -25.10 -6.57 -5.12
C ASN A 264 -25.67 -6.62 -3.70
N VAL A 265 -24.99 -7.31 -2.77
CA VAL A 265 -25.34 -7.35 -1.35
C VAL A 265 -24.11 -6.90 -0.56
N TRP A 266 -24.13 -5.65 -0.13
CA TRP A 266 -23.06 -5.02 0.66
C TRP A 266 -23.52 -4.76 2.09
N LEU A 267 -22.84 -5.37 3.04
CA LEU A 267 -23.04 -5.22 4.48
C LEU A 267 -22.02 -4.21 5.03
N GLN A 268 -22.47 -3.27 5.85
CA GLN A 268 -21.57 -2.33 6.52
C GLN A 268 -20.97 -2.98 7.78
N ALA A 269 -19.66 -2.81 8.00
CA ALA A 269 -18.95 -3.47 9.10
C ALA A 269 -19.36 -3.02 10.51
N THR A 270 -20.13 -1.93 10.64
CA THR A 270 -20.72 -1.54 11.93
C THR A 270 -21.90 -2.42 12.33
N SER A 271 -22.42 -3.21 11.38
CA SER A 271 -23.57 -4.08 11.56
C SER A 271 -23.18 -5.56 11.65
N ASP A 272 -21.89 -5.84 11.64
CA ASP A 272 -21.34 -7.18 11.77
C ASP A 272 -20.31 -7.24 12.91
N SER A 273 -19.90 -8.45 13.22
CA SER A 273 -18.70 -8.72 13.97
C SER A 273 -17.99 -9.84 13.24
N LEU A 274 -16.69 -9.68 13.04
CA LEU A 274 -15.83 -10.77 12.62
C LEU A 274 -15.75 -11.67 13.86
N ASP A 275 -16.44 -12.81 13.89
CA ASP A 275 -16.39 -13.76 15.02
C ASP A 275 -15.07 -14.55 15.07
#